data_AF-A0A951BHW9-F1
#
_entry.id   AF-A0A951BHW9-F1
#
_cell.length_a   1.000
_cell.length_b   1.000
_cell.length_c   1.000
_cell.angle_alpha   90.00
_cell.angle_beta   90.00
_cell.angle_gamma   90.00
#
_symmetry.space_group_name_H-M   'P 1'
#
loop_
_entity.id
_entity.type
_entity.pdbx_description
1 polymer ?
#
loop_
_entity_poly.entity_id
_entity_poly.type
_entity_poly.pdbx_seq_one_letter_code
_entity_poly.pdbx_strand_id
1 'polypeptide(L)'
;MPDLTSADHLPKRRPGGAALHPSWLPRQRRGTTPQMIGRYPDFNVLDAVDTWDEATKKVVLARLEPPGPLRFFTSDEEPVLRALCDTVLAQDREPRVPVAEMVDGKLADGLLDGYQYADMPDDRDTWRLVLRGLDHTATLGYQTGFAGCAEAQREAIVSEFAQGRLVGGAWDELNVAHAWSVVIRMMLAAFYSHPWAWNEIGFGGPAYPRGFMRLGGPGADGPAVREPFEQPGATDEDPVQVVDAWER
;
A
#
# COMPACT_ATOMS: atom_id res chain seq x y z
N MET A 1 9.10 -6.92 24.25
CA MET A 1 8.27 -7.50 23.18
C MET A 1 6.86 -7.66 23.71
N PRO A 2 5.83 -7.37 22.92
CA PRO A 2 4.46 -7.63 23.34
C PRO A 2 4.28 -9.12 23.62
N ASP A 3 3.47 -9.43 24.64
CA ASP A 3 3.13 -10.81 24.97
C ASP A 3 2.11 -11.34 23.97
N LEU A 4 2.60 -12.03 22.93
CA LEU A 4 1.78 -12.65 21.90
C LEU A 4 1.04 -13.89 22.41
N THR A 5 1.33 -14.36 23.62
CA THR A 5 0.61 -15.48 24.25
C THR A 5 -0.72 -15.05 24.88
N SER A 6 -0.90 -13.75 25.14
CA SER A 6 -2.17 -13.18 25.61
C SER A 6 -3.04 -12.72 24.43
N ALA A 7 -4.34 -13.01 24.45
CA ALA A 7 -5.31 -12.57 23.43
C ALA A 7 -5.50 -11.03 23.33
N ASP A 8 -4.87 -10.24 24.21
CA ASP A 8 -4.95 -8.78 24.20
C ASP A 8 -4.25 -8.14 22.99
N HIS A 9 -3.42 -8.90 22.26
CA HIS A 9 -2.88 -8.49 20.97
C HIS A 9 -3.90 -8.60 19.82
N LEU A 10 -5.09 -9.16 20.03
CA LEU A 10 -6.11 -9.24 18.99
C LEU A 10 -6.82 -7.88 18.85
N PRO A 11 -7.06 -7.36 17.63
CA PRO A 11 -7.62 -6.01 17.43
C PRO A 11 -8.94 -5.78 18.18
N LYS A 12 -9.81 -6.78 18.25
CA LYS A 12 -11.11 -6.73 18.96
C LYS A 12 -11.00 -6.56 20.48
N ARG A 13 -9.84 -6.85 21.07
CA ARG A 13 -9.62 -6.76 22.53
C ARG A 13 -8.84 -5.52 22.94
N ARG A 14 -8.46 -4.68 21.97
CA ARG A 14 -7.76 -3.44 22.25
C ARG A 14 -8.70 -2.29 22.53
N PRO A 15 -8.28 -1.34 23.38
CA PRO A 15 -8.93 -0.04 23.46
C PRO A 15 -9.01 0.57 22.04
N GLY A 16 -10.23 0.82 21.56
CA GLY A 16 -10.47 1.45 20.25
C GLY A 16 -10.46 0.53 19.02
N GLY A 17 -10.28 -0.79 19.17
CA GLY A 17 -10.39 -1.74 18.04
C GLY A 17 -9.24 -1.69 17.02
N ALA A 18 -8.20 -0.90 17.27
CA ALA A 18 -7.12 -0.65 16.31
C ALA A 18 -6.23 -1.88 16.07
N ALA A 19 -5.83 -2.07 14.80
CA ALA A 19 -4.85 -3.06 14.40
C ALA A 19 -3.50 -2.83 15.11
N LEU A 20 -2.64 -3.87 15.17
CA LEU A 20 -1.37 -3.72 15.89
C LEU A 20 -0.43 -2.98 14.98
N HIS A 21 0.09 -1.85 15.43
CA HIS A 21 1.21 -1.25 14.71
C HIS A 21 2.33 -2.30 14.55
N PRO A 22 2.81 -2.57 13.32
CA PRO A 22 3.66 -3.71 12.99
C PRO A 22 5.05 -3.72 13.65
N SER A 23 5.34 -2.76 14.54
CA SER A 23 6.53 -2.71 15.41
C SER A 23 6.84 -3.98 16.24
N TRP A 24 5.89 -4.91 16.36
CA TRP A 24 6.11 -6.20 17.01
C TRP A 24 6.83 -7.20 16.10
N LEU A 25 6.78 -7.00 14.78
CA LEU A 25 7.54 -7.78 13.80
C LEU A 25 9.04 -7.54 14.00
N PRO A 26 9.88 -8.53 13.66
CA PRO A 26 11.32 -8.34 13.73
C PRO A 26 11.78 -7.25 12.76
N ARG A 27 12.90 -6.62 13.12
CA ARG A 27 13.62 -5.71 12.22
C ARG A 27 14.17 -6.51 11.03
N GLN A 28 14.06 -5.93 9.84
CA GLN A 28 14.69 -6.46 8.63
C GLN A 28 16.21 -6.48 8.78
N ARG A 29 16.82 -7.64 8.56
CA ARG A 29 18.27 -7.89 8.63
C ARG A 29 18.91 -8.00 7.25
N ARG A 30 18.18 -8.46 6.24
CA ARG A 30 18.66 -8.59 4.86
C ARG A 30 17.75 -7.83 3.88
N GLY A 31 18.33 -7.06 2.97
CA GLY A 31 17.55 -6.23 2.04
C GLY A 31 16.85 -5.06 2.74
N THR A 32 15.88 -4.45 2.05
CA THR A 32 15.08 -3.32 2.54
C THR A 32 13.59 -3.67 2.47
N THR A 33 12.86 -3.37 3.53
CA THR A 33 11.40 -3.35 3.58
C THR A 33 10.92 -1.95 3.93
N PRO A 34 9.66 -1.60 3.70
CA PRO A 34 9.08 -0.40 4.26
C PRO A 34 9.31 -0.37 5.77
N GLN A 35 9.76 0.77 6.29
CA GLN A 35 10.07 0.98 7.71
C GLN A 35 11.11 0.03 8.35
N MET A 36 11.82 -0.79 7.56
CA MET A 36 12.77 -1.83 8.02
C MET A 36 12.17 -2.83 9.02
N ILE A 37 10.88 -3.12 8.91
CA ILE A 37 10.17 -4.18 9.63
C ILE A 37 9.59 -5.17 8.62
N GLY A 38 9.47 -6.44 8.99
CA GLY A 38 8.92 -7.43 8.07
C GLY A 38 8.77 -8.80 8.71
N ARG A 39 7.84 -9.59 8.17
CA ARG A 39 7.63 -10.98 8.61
C ARG A 39 8.81 -11.89 8.22
N TYR A 40 9.59 -11.49 7.22
CA TYR A 40 10.70 -12.27 6.67
C TYR A 40 12.03 -11.52 6.83
N PRO A 41 12.56 -11.41 8.07
CA PRO A 41 13.68 -10.52 8.38
C PRO A 41 15.00 -10.88 7.67
N ASP A 42 15.16 -12.13 7.25
CA ASP A 42 16.37 -12.61 6.56
C ASP A 42 16.16 -12.77 5.05
N PHE A 43 14.98 -12.45 4.53
CA PHE A 43 14.66 -12.58 3.11
C PHE A 43 14.99 -11.31 2.33
N ASN A 44 15.57 -11.49 1.14
CA ASN A 44 15.78 -10.40 0.19
C ASN A 44 15.53 -10.90 -1.23
N VAL A 45 14.47 -10.41 -1.86
CA VAL A 45 14.04 -10.79 -3.20
C VAL A 45 15.12 -10.54 -4.26
N LEU A 46 16.01 -9.57 -4.02
CA LEU A 46 17.12 -9.26 -4.94
C LEU A 46 18.22 -10.33 -4.94
N ASP A 47 18.25 -11.25 -3.97
CA ASP A 47 19.13 -12.42 -4.05
C ASP A 47 18.75 -13.35 -5.22
N ALA A 48 17.52 -13.25 -5.71
CA ALA A 48 17.02 -14.00 -6.85
C ALA A 48 17.23 -13.26 -8.19
N VAL A 49 17.88 -12.08 -8.21
CA VAL A 49 17.99 -11.24 -9.42
C VAL A 49 18.60 -12.00 -10.59
N ASP A 50 19.63 -12.81 -10.35
CA ASP A 50 20.32 -13.60 -11.38
C ASP A 50 19.47 -14.72 -11.97
N THR A 51 18.32 -15.00 -11.35
CA THR A 51 17.35 -15.99 -11.83
C THR A 51 16.29 -15.42 -12.75
N TRP A 52 16.22 -14.10 -12.91
CA TRP A 52 15.27 -13.43 -13.80
C TRP A 52 15.85 -13.24 -15.20
N ASP A 53 14.98 -13.05 -16.20
CA ASP A 53 15.42 -12.62 -17.52
C ASP A 53 15.83 -11.13 -17.52
N GLU A 54 16.54 -10.71 -18.58
CA GLU A 54 17.08 -9.35 -18.66
C GLU A 54 15.98 -8.27 -18.70
N ALA A 55 14.83 -8.57 -19.31
CA ALA A 55 13.70 -7.65 -19.35
C ALA A 55 13.13 -7.39 -17.95
N THR A 56 12.93 -8.46 -17.16
CA THR A 56 12.45 -8.36 -15.78
C THR A 56 13.48 -7.66 -14.90
N LYS A 57 14.76 -8.04 -14.99
CA LYS A 57 15.84 -7.37 -14.24
C LYS A 57 15.81 -5.86 -14.47
N LYS A 58 15.74 -5.44 -15.74
CA LYS A 58 15.70 -4.02 -16.10
C LYS A 58 14.52 -3.29 -15.44
N VAL A 59 13.31 -3.84 -15.53
CA VAL A 59 12.11 -3.20 -14.98
C VAL A 59 12.14 -3.15 -13.45
N VAL A 60 12.55 -4.25 -12.81
CA VAL A 60 12.55 -4.35 -11.35
C VAL A 60 13.64 -3.47 -10.74
N LEU A 61 14.85 -3.48 -11.30
CA LEU A 61 15.96 -2.68 -10.80
C LEU A 61 15.72 -1.18 -11.01
N ALA A 62 15.05 -0.78 -12.10
CA ALA A 62 14.69 0.63 -12.32
C ALA A 62 13.77 1.19 -11.22
N ARG A 63 12.96 0.34 -10.55
CA ARG A 63 12.11 0.78 -9.43
C ARG A 63 12.91 1.15 -8.17
N LEU A 64 14.16 0.66 -8.05
CA LEU A 64 15.04 0.93 -6.92
C LEU A 64 15.86 2.21 -7.10
N GLU A 65 15.86 2.79 -8.30
CA GLU A 65 16.53 4.07 -8.53
C GLU A 65 15.82 5.17 -7.73
N PRO A 66 16.55 6.15 -7.16
CA PRO A 66 15.93 7.28 -6.48
C PRO A 66 14.95 7.98 -7.43
N PRO A 67 13.69 8.21 -7.00
CA PRO A 67 12.70 8.78 -7.89
C PRO A 67 13.04 10.25 -8.19
N GLY A 68 12.68 10.69 -9.40
CA GLY A 68 12.76 12.10 -9.80
C GLY A 68 11.62 12.94 -9.21
N PRO A 69 11.59 14.25 -9.50
CA PRO A 69 10.46 15.10 -9.11
C PRO A 69 9.17 14.68 -9.81
N LEU A 70 8.02 15.02 -9.18
CA LEU A 70 6.70 14.81 -9.78
C LEU A 70 6.57 15.59 -11.11
N ARG A 71 5.91 14.98 -12.08
CA ARG A 71 5.71 15.50 -13.45
C ARG A 71 4.26 15.81 -13.76
N PHE A 72 3.31 15.12 -13.11
CA PHE A 72 1.88 15.29 -13.33
C PHE A 72 1.24 16.17 -12.27
N PHE A 73 1.52 15.91 -11.00
CA PHE A 73 1.02 16.70 -9.89
C PHE A 73 1.84 17.96 -9.67
N THR A 74 1.16 19.01 -9.21
CA THR A 74 1.78 20.30 -8.86
C THR A 74 2.43 20.25 -7.48
N SER A 75 3.26 21.26 -7.19
CA SER A 75 3.85 21.45 -5.85
C SER A 75 2.81 21.61 -4.74
N ASP A 76 1.61 22.10 -5.09
CA ASP A 76 0.54 22.33 -4.12
C ASP A 76 -0.25 21.02 -3.85
N GLU A 77 -0.32 20.13 -4.84
CA GLU A 77 -0.95 18.81 -4.73
C GLU A 77 -0.05 17.77 -4.05
N GLU A 78 1.27 17.90 -4.21
CA GLU A 78 2.27 16.95 -3.72
C GLU A 78 2.12 16.60 -2.22
N PRO A 79 1.95 17.56 -1.28
CA PRO A 79 1.84 17.23 0.14
C PRO A 79 0.62 16.35 0.44
N VAL A 80 -0.52 16.61 -0.23
CA VAL A 80 -1.77 15.84 -0.04
C VAL A 80 -1.62 14.45 -0.62
N LEU A 81 -1.02 14.34 -1.82
CA LEU A 81 -0.73 13.05 -2.46
C LEU A 81 0.13 12.17 -1.56
N ARG A 82 1.24 12.71 -1.05
CA ARG A 82 2.16 11.96 -0.16
C ARG A 82 1.45 11.52 1.11
N ALA A 83 0.72 12.43 1.76
CA ALA A 83 -0.01 12.11 2.98
C ALA A 83 -1.08 11.04 2.75
N LEU A 84 -1.78 11.08 1.61
CA LEU A 84 -2.75 10.05 1.23
C LEU A 84 -2.06 8.71 1.02
N CYS A 85 -0.98 8.68 0.22
CA CYS A 85 -0.21 7.47 -0.02
C CYS A 85 0.30 6.83 1.25
N ASP A 86 0.89 7.62 2.14
CA ASP A 86 1.45 7.13 3.39
C ASP A 86 0.38 6.63 4.36
N THR A 87 -0.77 7.33 4.43
CA THR A 87 -1.87 6.95 5.33
C THR A 87 -2.55 5.65 4.88
N VAL A 88 -2.85 5.53 3.58
CA VAL A 88 -3.54 4.35 3.03
C VAL A 88 -2.66 3.10 3.06
N LEU A 89 -1.36 3.26 2.87
CA LEU A 89 -0.39 2.16 2.78
C LEU A 89 0.38 1.93 4.08
N ALA A 90 -0.03 2.57 5.18
CA ALA A 90 0.61 2.49 6.48
C ALA A 90 2.14 2.70 6.42
N GLN A 91 2.58 3.74 5.71
CA GLN A 91 3.99 4.10 5.58
C GLN A 91 4.38 5.18 6.59
N ASP A 92 4.40 4.81 7.86
CA ASP A 92 4.49 5.80 8.96
C ASP A 92 5.87 6.49 9.03
N ARG A 93 6.92 5.79 8.57
CA ARG A 93 8.32 6.25 8.67
C ARG A 93 9.18 5.69 7.55
N GLU A 94 10.34 6.31 7.36
CA GLU A 94 11.34 5.85 6.41
C GLU A 94 11.97 4.50 6.79
N PRO A 95 12.42 3.70 5.81
CA PRO A 95 12.29 3.93 4.36
C PRO A 95 10.87 3.64 3.86
N ARG A 96 10.35 4.47 2.94
CA ARG A 96 9.03 4.31 2.30
C ARG A 96 9.14 3.94 0.82
N VAL A 97 8.24 3.09 0.33
CA VAL A 97 8.04 2.91 -1.11
C VAL A 97 7.60 4.26 -1.70
N PRO A 98 8.23 4.73 -2.80
CA PRO A 98 7.92 6.01 -3.43
C PRO A 98 6.63 5.95 -4.26
N VAL A 99 5.51 5.64 -3.61
CA VAL A 99 4.22 5.39 -4.28
C VAL A 99 3.69 6.64 -4.94
N ALA A 100 3.87 7.82 -4.33
CA ALA A 100 3.45 9.09 -4.91
C ALA A 100 4.10 9.31 -6.29
N GLU A 101 5.40 9.05 -6.40
CA GLU A 101 6.17 9.20 -7.63
C GLU A 101 5.81 8.14 -8.67
N MET A 102 5.53 6.91 -8.23
CA MET A 102 5.08 5.84 -9.14
C MET A 102 3.69 6.12 -9.72
N VAL A 103 2.76 6.62 -8.90
CA VAL A 103 1.42 7.05 -9.33
C VAL A 103 1.53 8.23 -10.30
N ASP A 104 2.30 9.26 -9.92
CA ASP A 104 2.56 10.44 -10.75
C ASP A 104 3.13 10.05 -12.11
N GLY A 105 4.14 9.18 -12.14
CA GLY A 105 4.75 8.70 -13.37
C GLY A 105 3.74 8.01 -14.29
N LYS A 106 2.88 7.12 -13.75
CA LYS A 106 1.83 6.46 -14.55
C LYS A 106 0.84 7.46 -15.13
N LEU A 107 0.40 8.45 -14.36
CA LEU A 107 -0.54 9.48 -14.81
C LEU A 107 0.10 10.41 -15.86
N ALA A 108 1.36 10.80 -15.66
CA ALA A 108 2.11 11.61 -16.60
C ALA A 108 2.33 10.90 -17.95
N ASP A 109 2.59 9.59 -17.91
CA ASP A 109 2.86 8.77 -19.10
C ASP A 109 1.59 8.23 -19.77
N GLY A 110 0.40 8.51 -19.21
CA GLY A 110 -0.88 8.04 -19.74
C GLY A 110 -1.08 6.52 -19.62
N LEU A 111 -0.38 5.87 -18.68
CA LEU A 111 -0.48 4.43 -18.41
C LEU A 111 -1.67 4.12 -17.50
N LEU A 112 -2.87 4.45 -17.99
CA LEU A 112 -4.17 4.25 -17.34
C LEU A 112 -4.68 2.82 -17.55
N ASP A 113 -5.77 2.46 -16.88
CA ASP A 113 -6.26 1.08 -16.86
C ASP A 113 -7.08 0.66 -18.11
N GLY A 114 -7.26 1.58 -19.07
CA GLY A 114 -7.90 1.28 -20.36
C GLY A 114 -9.42 1.13 -20.29
N TYR A 115 -10.04 1.40 -19.15
CA TYR A 115 -11.48 1.52 -18.97
C TYR A 115 -11.80 2.65 -17.99
N GLN A 116 -13.04 3.13 -18.00
CA GLN A 116 -13.54 4.20 -17.13
C GLN A 116 -14.98 3.89 -16.73
N TYR A 117 -15.36 4.20 -15.49
CA TYR A 117 -16.76 4.13 -15.08
C TYR A 117 -17.57 5.21 -15.81
N ALA A 118 -18.80 4.88 -16.23
CA ALA A 118 -19.61 5.80 -17.03
C ALA A 118 -20.00 7.10 -16.30
N ASP A 119 -20.00 7.09 -14.96
CA ASP A 119 -20.34 8.22 -14.09
C ASP A 119 -19.12 8.92 -13.49
N MET A 120 -17.91 8.59 -13.96
CA MET A 120 -16.65 9.16 -13.45
C MET A 120 -15.96 10.03 -14.51
N PRO A 121 -15.21 11.07 -14.10
CA PRO A 121 -14.27 11.76 -14.99
C PRO A 121 -13.06 10.86 -15.33
N ASP A 122 -12.17 11.34 -16.22
CA ASP A 122 -10.89 10.65 -16.54
C ASP A 122 -10.08 10.43 -15.24
N ASP A 123 -9.28 9.36 -15.18
CA ASP A 123 -8.50 9.03 -13.98
C ASP A 123 -7.64 10.23 -13.51
N ARG A 124 -7.05 11.01 -14.44
CA ARG A 124 -6.25 12.19 -14.10
C ARG A 124 -7.06 13.28 -13.39
N ASP A 125 -8.26 13.52 -13.87
CA ASP A 125 -9.17 14.49 -13.26
C ASP A 125 -9.73 13.96 -11.94
N THR A 126 -10.02 12.66 -11.86
CA THR A 126 -10.40 11.96 -10.63
C THR A 126 -9.35 12.17 -9.54
N TRP A 127 -8.07 11.96 -9.85
CA TRP A 127 -6.97 12.17 -8.90
C TRP A 127 -6.92 13.61 -8.38
N ARG A 128 -7.02 14.61 -9.27
CA ARG A 128 -7.04 16.02 -8.86
C ARG A 128 -8.24 16.37 -7.99
N LEU A 129 -9.42 15.85 -8.33
CA LEU A 129 -10.64 16.04 -7.55
C LEU A 129 -10.54 15.38 -6.17
N VAL A 130 -9.95 14.19 -6.08
CA VAL A 130 -9.69 13.51 -4.80
C VAL A 130 -8.78 14.34 -3.91
N LEU A 131 -7.63 14.82 -4.41
CA LEU A 131 -6.71 15.62 -3.60
C LEU A 131 -7.37 16.92 -3.10
N ARG A 132 -8.10 17.62 -3.99
CA ARG A 132 -8.91 18.79 -3.61
C ARG A 132 -9.99 18.45 -2.58
N GLY A 133 -10.65 17.31 -2.74
CA GLY A 133 -11.70 16.84 -1.84
C GLY A 133 -11.17 16.53 -0.44
N LEU A 134 -10.00 15.89 -0.34
CA LEU A 134 -9.35 15.59 0.93
C LEU A 134 -8.99 16.88 1.68
N ASP A 135 -8.41 17.86 0.99
CA ASP A 135 -8.12 19.18 1.57
C ASP A 135 -9.39 19.93 1.98
N HIS A 136 -10.46 19.84 1.17
CA HIS A 136 -11.75 20.42 1.51
C HIS A 136 -12.32 19.82 2.82
N THR A 137 -12.35 18.50 2.92
CA THR A 137 -12.82 17.79 4.12
C THR A 137 -11.96 18.11 5.34
N ALA A 138 -10.64 18.12 5.19
CA ALA A 138 -9.71 18.47 6.27
C ALA A 138 -9.90 19.91 6.75
N THR A 139 -10.09 20.85 5.82
CA THR A 139 -10.29 22.27 6.14
C THR A 139 -11.59 22.48 6.91
N LEU A 140 -12.68 21.84 6.48
CA LEU A 140 -13.98 21.94 7.15
C LEU A 140 -13.99 21.27 8.52
N GLY A 141 -13.39 20.08 8.65
CA GLY A 141 -13.41 19.30 9.89
C GLY A 141 -12.38 19.73 10.93
N TYR A 142 -11.20 20.18 10.49
CA TYR A 142 -10.03 20.36 11.34
C TYR A 142 -9.31 21.70 11.14
N GLN A 143 -9.82 22.60 10.30
CA GLN A 143 -9.25 23.93 10.04
C GLN A 143 -7.79 23.92 9.56
N THR A 144 -7.39 22.86 8.87
CA THR A 144 -6.07 22.68 8.24
C THR A 144 -6.20 21.90 6.94
N GLY A 145 -5.23 21.99 6.04
CA GLY A 145 -5.11 21.09 4.90
C GLY A 145 -4.83 19.65 5.34
N PHE A 146 -5.17 18.69 4.49
CA PHE A 146 -5.11 17.25 4.77
C PHE A 146 -3.70 16.79 5.14
N ALA A 147 -2.67 17.31 4.45
CA ALA A 147 -1.28 16.99 4.77
C ALA A 147 -0.87 17.46 6.19
N GLY A 148 -1.47 18.56 6.68
CA GLY A 148 -1.22 19.12 8.00
C GLY A 148 -2.03 18.47 9.13
N CYS A 149 -3.00 17.62 8.82
CA CYS A 149 -3.76 16.87 9.81
C CYS A 149 -2.85 15.92 10.62
N ALA A 150 -3.21 15.70 11.89
CA ALA A 150 -2.64 14.61 12.68
C ALA A 150 -2.99 13.25 12.05
N GLU A 151 -2.20 12.23 12.35
CA GLU A 151 -2.35 10.86 11.81
C GLU A 151 -3.78 10.34 11.95
N ALA A 152 -4.32 10.32 13.17
CA ALA A 152 -5.70 9.90 13.45
C ALA A 152 -6.77 10.71 12.68
N GLN A 153 -6.52 11.98 12.36
CA GLN A 153 -7.44 12.80 11.58
C GLN A 153 -7.40 12.41 10.09
N ARG A 154 -6.19 12.13 9.55
CA ARG A 154 -6.04 11.62 8.18
C ARG A 154 -6.68 10.24 8.03
N GLU A 155 -6.44 9.34 8.98
CA GLU A 155 -7.06 8.02 9.02
C GLU A 155 -8.59 8.10 9.06
N ALA A 156 -9.15 9.00 9.87
CA ALA A 156 -10.60 9.21 9.94
C ALA A 156 -11.16 9.66 8.58
N ILE A 157 -10.52 10.64 7.91
CA ILE A 157 -10.95 11.09 6.58
C ILE A 157 -10.81 9.98 5.54
N VAL A 158 -9.69 9.25 5.52
CA VAL A 158 -9.44 8.14 4.60
C VAL A 158 -10.45 7.01 4.82
N SER A 159 -10.82 6.74 6.07
CA SER A 159 -11.86 5.77 6.41
C SER A 159 -13.23 6.17 5.85
N GLU A 160 -13.61 7.45 5.96
CA GLU A 160 -14.84 7.96 5.34
C GLU A 160 -14.78 7.93 3.80
N PHE A 161 -13.61 8.21 3.22
CA PHE A 161 -13.39 8.11 1.77
C PHE A 161 -13.55 6.67 1.27
N ALA A 162 -12.93 5.71 1.95
CA ALA A 162 -13.02 4.28 1.65
C ALA A 162 -14.46 3.75 1.72
N GLN A 163 -15.29 4.36 2.58
CA GLN A 163 -16.70 4.01 2.73
C GLN A 163 -17.62 4.84 1.82
N GLY A 164 -17.07 5.70 0.96
CA GLY A 164 -17.84 6.48 -0.01
C GLY A 164 -18.72 7.57 0.62
N ARG A 165 -18.38 8.05 1.82
CA ARG A 165 -19.24 8.95 2.63
C ARG A 165 -18.82 10.41 2.65
N LEU A 166 -17.73 10.77 1.99
CA LEU A 166 -17.33 12.17 1.87
C LEU A 166 -18.31 12.93 0.97
N VAL A 167 -18.57 14.20 1.30
CA VAL A 167 -19.55 15.06 0.64
C VAL A 167 -19.05 16.50 0.57
N GLY A 168 -19.60 17.29 -0.35
CA GLY A 168 -19.32 18.71 -0.47
C GLY A 168 -18.06 19.04 -1.26
N GLY A 169 -18.07 20.21 -1.90
CA GLY A 169 -16.91 20.72 -2.63
C GLY A 169 -16.60 19.83 -3.83
N ALA A 170 -15.35 19.35 -3.94
CA ALA A 170 -14.93 18.50 -5.05
C ALA A 170 -15.60 17.10 -5.03
N TRP A 171 -16.12 16.66 -3.88
CA TRP A 171 -16.81 15.36 -3.77
C TRP A 171 -18.15 15.36 -4.50
N ASP A 172 -18.76 16.53 -4.73
CA ASP A 172 -20.01 16.66 -5.50
C ASP A 172 -19.78 16.53 -7.02
N GLU A 173 -18.52 16.53 -7.47
CA GLU A 173 -18.12 16.48 -8.87
C GLU A 173 -17.86 15.03 -9.36
N LEU A 174 -17.90 14.02 -8.49
CA LEU A 174 -17.62 12.62 -8.83
C LEU A 174 -18.34 11.61 -7.91
N ASN A 175 -18.36 10.34 -8.33
CA ASN A 175 -18.81 9.25 -7.47
C ASN A 175 -17.69 8.83 -6.50
N VAL A 176 -17.85 9.12 -5.21
CA VAL A 176 -16.80 8.93 -4.18
C VAL A 176 -16.38 7.46 -4.04
N ALA A 177 -17.32 6.52 -4.11
CA ALA A 177 -17.01 5.09 -4.00
C ALA A 177 -16.19 4.58 -5.22
N HIS A 178 -16.53 5.06 -6.42
CA HIS A 178 -15.74 4.77 -7.62
C HIS A 178 -14.38 5.48 -7.59
N ALA A 179 -14.30 6.71 -7.07
CA ALA A 179 -13.04 7.43 -6.90
C ALA A 179 -12.08 6.68 -5.96
N TRP A 180 -12.58 6.15 -4.83
CA TRP A 180 -11.78 5.28 -3.96
C TRP A 180 -11.22 4.08 -4.73
N SER A 181 -12.07 3.42 -5.53
CA SER A 181 -11.68 2.27 -6.35
C SER A 181 -10.61 2.61 -7.40
N VAL A 182 -10.66 3.79 -8.00
CA VAL A 182 -9.63 4.29 -8.96
C VAL A 182 -8.30 4.52 -8.25
N VAL A 183 -8.32 5.27 -7.16
CA VAL A 183 -7.12 5.64 -6.40
C VAL A 183 -6.44 4.42 -5.79
N ILE A 184 -7.19 3.56 -5.10
CA ILE A 184 -6.63 2.42 -4.38
C ILE A 184 -5.98 1.41 -5.35
N ARG A 185 -6.58 1.19 -6.52
CA ARG A 185 -6.06 0.26 -7.53
C ARG A 185 -4.67 0.69 -8.00
N MET A 186 -4.49 1.97 -8.28
CA MET A 186 -3.20 2.48 -8.75
C MET A 186 -2.16 2.52 -7.63
N MET A 187 -2.55 2.88 -6.40
CA MET A 187 -1.67 2.88 -5.23
C MET A 187 -1.19 1.48 -4.86
N LEU A 188 -2.10 0.49 -4.80
CA LEU A 188 -1.75 -0.89 -4.50
C LEU A 188 -0.89 -1.50 -5.61
N ALA A 189 -1.20 -1.21 -6.89
CA ALA A 189 -0.37 -1.64 -8.01
C ALA A 189 1.06 -1.05 -7.93
N ALA A 190 1.19 0.22 -7.56
CA ALA A 190 2.49 0.84 -7.33
C ALA A 190 3.23 0.16 -6.17
N PHE A 191 2.61 0.11 -4.99
CA PHE A 191 3.22 -0.45 -3.77
C PHE A 191 3.65 -1.91 -3.93
N TYR A 192 2.74 -2.79 -4.34
CA TYR A 192 3.02 -4.22 -4.47
C TYR A 192 3.81 -4.59 -5.74
N SER A 193 4.19 -3.61 -6.57
CA SER A 193 5.18 -3.83 -7.63
C SER A 193 6.61 -3.54 -7.18
N HIS A 194 6.80 -2.94 -6.00
CA HIS A 194 8.11 -2.54 -5.51
C HIS A 194 8.81 -3.67 -4.74
N PRO A 195 10.12 -3.93 -4.97
CA PRO A 195 10.86 -5.01 -4.29
C PRO A 195 10.85 -4.94 -2.75
N TRP A 196 10.72 -3.74 -2.19
CA TRP A 196 10.64 -3.58 -0.73
C TRP A 196 9.36 -4.18 -0.15
N ALA A 197 8.22 -3.98 -0.81
CA ALA A 197 6.96 -4.62 -0.42
C ALA A 197 7.05 -6.14 -0.57
N TRP A 198 7.78 -6.64 -1.58
CA TRP A 198 8.01 -8.08 -1.75
C TRP A 198 8.80 -8.68 -0.59
N ASN A 199 9.83 -7.98 -0.11
CA ASN A 199 10.58 -8.40 1.06
C ASN A 199 9.69 -8.45 2.32
N GLU A 200 8.76 -7.50 2.46
CA GLU A 200 7.87 -7.42 3.61
C GLU A 200 6.91 -8.62 3.68
N ILE A 201 6.33 -8.99 2.54
CA ILE A 201 5.34 -10.08 2.43
C ILE A 201 5.97 -11.44 2.09
N GLY A 202 7.28 -11.50 1.86
CA GLY A 202 8.00 -12.73 1.48
C GLY A 202 7.72 -13.20 0.05
N PHE A 203 7.34 -12.30 -0.85
CA PHE A 203 7.09 -12.65 -2.25
C PHE A 203 8.40 -12.93 -2.98
N GLY A 204 8.52 -14.11 -3.59
CA GLY A 204 9.71 -14.59 -4.31
C GLY A 204 10.10 -13.82 -5.57
N GLY A 205 9.36 -12.76 -5.91
CA GLY A 205 9.55 -11.98 -7.13
C GLY A 205 8.96 -12.66 -8.38
N PRO A 206 9.21 -12.10 -9.57
CA PRO A 206 8.70 -12.65 -10.82
C PRO A 206 9.20 -14.08 -11.06
N ALA A 207 8.30 -14.92 -11.57
CA ALA A 207 8.58 -16.33 -11.75
C ALA A 207 9.47 -16.62 -12.95
N TYR A 208 9.39 -15.83 -14.02
CA TYR A 208 10.06 -16.13 -15.28
C TYR A 208 11.59 -15.92 -15.20
N PRO A 209 12.41 -16.81 -15.79
CA PRO A 209 12.07 -18.06 -16.49
C PRO A 209 11.84 -19.29 -15.61
N ARG A 210 12.14 -19.25 -14.31
CA ARG A 210 12.08 -20.42 -13.41
C ARG A 210 10.69 -21.05 -13.27
N GLY A 211 9.63 -20.25 -13.33
CA GLY A 211 8.27 -20.63 -12.95
C GLY A 211 8.06 -20.77 -11.44
N PHE A 212 6.80 -20.82 -11.01
CA PHE A 212 6.42 -21.29 -9.68
C PHE A 212 6.14 -22.80 -9.78
N MET A 213 6.80 -23.61 -8.96
CA MET A 213 6.66 -25.06 -8.94
C MET A 213 5.44 -25.49 -8.10
N ARG A 214 5.14 -24.75 -7.03
CA ARG A 214 3.98 -24.96 -6.17
C ARG A 214 2.86 -24.01 -6.58
N LEU A 215 2.03 -24.46 -7.51
CA LEU A 215 0.78 -23.79 -7.86
C LEU A 215 -0.29 -24.19 -6.85
N GLY A 216 -0.43 -23.40 -5.78
CA GLY A 216 -1.42 -23.65 -4.74
C GLY A 216 -1.27 -22.64 -3.62
N GLY A 217 -1.98 -21.52 -3.72
CA GLY A 217 -2.13 -20.59 -2.61
C GLY A 217 -2.78 -21.28 -1.40
N PRO A 218 -2.76 -20.64 -0.21
CA PRO A 218 -3.55 -21.11 0.92
C PRO A 218 -5.03 -21.08 0.52
N GLY A 219 -5.69 -22.25 0.39
CA GLY A 219 -7.16 -22.25 0.33
C GLY A 219 -7.86 -23.15 -0.68
N ALA A 220 -7.38 -24.36 -0.95
CA ALA A 220 -8.29 -25.39 -1.45
C ALA A 220 -8.48 -26.51 -0.41
N ASP A 221 -7.45 -27.29 -0.07
CA ASP A 221 -7.64 -28.45 0.84
C ASP A 221 -6.39 -28.82 1.68
N GLY A 222 -5.48 -27.87 1.94
CA GLY A 222 -4.25 -28.16 2.68
C GLY A 222 -3.38 -26.92 3.01
N PRO A 223 -2.31 -27.09 3.82
CA PRO A 223 -1.41 -26.00 4.17
C PRO A 223 -0.74 -25.44 2.91
N ALA A 224 -0.53 -24.12 2.88
CA ALA A 224 0.25 -23.47 1.81
C ALA A 224 1.58 -24.20 1.63
N VAL A 225 1.85 -24.65 0.41
CA VAL A 225 3.05 -25.42 0.13
C VAL A 225 4.13 -24.47 -0.33
N ARG A 226 5.15 -24.28 0.52
CA ARG A 226 6.30 -23.44 0.22
C ARG A 226 7.11 -23.96 -0.95
N GLU A 227 7.63 -23.04 -1.74
CA GLU A 227 8.70 -23.32 -2.69
C GLU A 227 9.98 -23.78 -1.95
N PRO A 228 10.87 -24.59 -2.56
CA PRO A 228 12.11 -25.04 -1.92
C PRO A 228 13.02 -23.91 -1.45
N PHE A 229 12.88 -22.73 -2.06
CA PHE A 229 13.64 -21.53 -1.73
C PHE A 229 12.92 -20.59 -0.75
N GLU A 230 11.65 -20.85 -0.43
CA GLU A 230 10.88 -20.06 0.54
C GLU A 230 11.16 -20.52 1.96
N GLN A 231 11.25 -19.54 2.87
CA GLN A 231 11.41 -19.78 4.30
C GLN A 231 10.07 -19.51 5.01
N PRO A 232 9.79 -20.17 6.15
CA PRO A 232 8.68 -19.73 7.00
C PRO A 232 8.91 -18.29 7.47
N GLY A 233 7.81 -17.56 7.68
CA GLY A 233 7.85 -16.27 8.36
C GLY A 233 8.41 -16.41 9.78
N ALA A 234 8.91 -15.31 10.33
CA ALA A 234 9.43 -15.28 11.71
C ALA A 234 8.34 -15.47 12.78
N THR A 235 7.07 -15.46 12.37
CA THR A 235 5.91 -15.48 13.25
C THR A 235 4.80 -16.32 12.60
N ASP A 236 4.05 -17.08 13.41
CA ASP A 236 3.01 -18.03 12.97
C ASP A 236 1.60 -17.41 12.93
N GLU A 237 1.45 -16.14 13.31
CA GLU A 237 0.16 -15.45 13.29
C GLU A 237 -0.39 -15.39 11.86
N ASP A 238 -1.65 -15.77 11.72
CA ASP A 238 -2.39 -15.60 10.48
C ASP A 238 -2.83 -14.13 10.36
N PRO A 239 -2.29 -13.37 9.39
CA PRO A 239 -2.68 -11.98 9.22
C PRO A 239 -4.19 -11.86 8.97
N VAL A 240 -4.83 -12.79 8.23
CA VAL A 240 -6.27 -12.73 7.91
C VAL A 240 -7.14 -12.83 9.17
N GLN A 241 -6.81 -13.76 10.07
CA GLN A 241 -7.51 -13.90 11.37
C GLN A 241 -7.37 -12.66 12.26
N VAL A 242 -6.29 -11.88 12.08
CA VAL A 242 -6.11 -10.59 12.76
C VAL A 242 -7.04 -9.52 12.15
N VAL A 243 -7.40 -9.61 10.87
CA VAL A 243 -8.20 -8.61 10.11
C VAL A 243 -9.69 -8.93 9.94
N ASP A 244 -10.21 -10.10 10.31
CA ASP A 244 -11.65 -10.49 10.20
C ASP A 244 -12.62 -9.67 11.12
N ALA A 245 -12.36 -8.38 11.29
CA ALA A 245 -13.11 -7.42 12.09
C ALA A 245 -13.49 -6.15 11.34
N TRP A 246 -13.07 -5.96 10.08
CA TRP A 246 -13.39 -4.74 9.31
C TRP A 246 -14.85 -4.65 8.88
N GLU A 247 -15.57 -5.77 8.92
CA GLU A 247 -17.03 -5.82 8.73
C GLU A 247 -17.71 -6.22 10.04
N ARG A 248 -18.01 -5.21 10.88
CA ARG A 248 -19.20 -5.22 11.73
C ARG A 248 -19.57 -3.83 12.22
#